data_AF-A0A4Q4W5S5-F1
#
_entry.id   AF-A0A4Q4W5S5-F1
#
_cell.length_a   1.000
_cell.length_b   1.000
_cell.length_c   1.000
_cell.angle_alpha   90.00
_cell.angle_beta   90.00
_cell.angle_gamma   90.00
#
_symmetry.space_group_name_H-M   'P 1'
#
loop_
_entity.id
_entity.type
_entity.pdbx_description
1 polymer ?
#
loop_
_entity_poly.entity_id
_entity_poly.type
_entity_poly.pdbx_seq_one_letter_code
_entity_poly.pdbx_strand_id
1 'polypeptide(L)'
;MAKVHPSWRRSGSHFGQPYGFQEELYAKIAVPPGEGGLSLIGTYFPGLAALTGPRGKTYKSPKETELREWAAETFEMRRDKNGAELFRDLTKTAYITLHYLSEFRELFLQREHHHLDGRGIMHLWDSFSRAVIEPKGVVFGDEIQQLPPRSDDLRGYIPKKPTGGGDDPEDDTYSVSNHPTALPGVAEPGGGRTFDKLAGELMAFYRRGISERPGVWGVLRPMIGEITPLFASGDMTNTTPAVSSLGNVDPYIRQQYGADWEVDDVSFGDTATRPWPEGALWAWRDRLVLCSCYNSGFYTPRDVQAFYEKVAQTMMERLGLREQARP
;
A
#
# COMPACT_ATOMS: atom_id res chain seq x y z
N MET A 1 7.60 -34.82 -19.87
CA MET A 1 6.22 -34.30 -19.75
C MET A 1 6.03 -33.79 -18.34
N ALA A 2 5.98 -32.47 -18.16
CA ALA A 2 5.80 -31.85 -16.84
C ALA A 2 4.35 -32.01 -16.39
N LYS A 3 4.14 -32.45 -15.14
CA LYS A 3 2.80 -32.53 -14.53
C LYS A 3 2.40 -31.14 -14.03
N VAL A 4 1.21 -30.71 -14.42
CA VAL A 4 0.61 -29.44 -13.99
C VAL A 4 0.09 -29.59 -12.55
N HIS A 5 0.30 -28.57 -11.73
CA HIS A 5 -0.09 -28.53 -10.32
C HIS A 5 -1.63 -28.55 -10.17
N PRO A 6 -2.22 -29.30 -9.21
CA PRO A 6 -3.67 -29.55 -9.14
C PRO A 6 -4.56 -28.33 -8.89
N SER A 7 -3.99 -27.16 -8.56
CA SER A 7 -4.72 -25.90 -8.40
C SER A 7 -5.09 -25.19 -9.70
N TRP A 8 -4.61 -25.67 -10.86
CA TRP A 8 -4.95 -25.10 -12.17
C TRP A 8 -6.16 -25.81 -12.77
N ARG A 9 -7.22 -25.06 -13.11
CA ARG A 9 -8.34 -25.60 -13.90
C ARG A 9 -8.18 -25.19 -15.35
N ARG A 10 -8.18 -26.18 -16.23
CA ARG A 10 -8.15 -25.94 -17.68
C ARG A 10 -9.57 -25.68 -18.16
N SER A 11 -9.77 -24.57 -18.86
CA SER A 11 -11.01 -24.26 -19.59
C SER A 11 -10.67 -24.01 -21.06
N GLY A 12 -10.92 -25.01 -21.91
CA GLY A 12 -10.54 -24.96 -23.32
C GLY A 12 -9.01 -24.91 -23.53
N SER A 13 -8.55 -23.92 -24.31
CA SER A 13 -7.12 -23.63 -24.54
C SER A 13 -6.48 -22.80 -23.43
N HIS A 14 -7.25 -22.35 -22.43
CA HIS A 14 -6.79 -21.47 -21.37
C HIS A 14 -6.59 -22.24 -20.07
N PHE A 15 -5.55 -21.86 -19.35
CA PHE A 15 -5.28 -22.32 -17.99
C PHE A 15 -5.71 -21.21 -17.03
N GLY A 16 -6.79 -21.45 -16.27
CA GLY A 16 -7.25 -20.55 -15.23
C GLY A 16 -6.68 -20.98 -13.87
N GLN A 17 -6.12 -20.03 -13.15
CA GLN A 17 -5.81 -20.19 -11.73
C GLN A 17 -6.93 -19.53 -10.92
N PRO A 18 -7.48 -20.16 -9.88
CA PRO A 18 -8.25 -19.41 -8.90
C PRO A 18 -7.31 -18.36 -8.27
N TYR A 19 -7.72 -17.08 -8.31
CA TYR A 19 -7.12 -15.97 -7.56
C TYR A 19 -6.81 -16.42 -6.13
N GLY A 20 -5.65 -16.02 -5.57
CA GLY A 20 -5.36 -16.39 -4.18
C GLY A 20 -3.90 -16.54 -3.77
N PHE A 21 -2.90 -16.45 -4.65
CA PHE A 21 -1.51 -16.67 -4.20
C PHE A 21 -0.98 -15.51 -3.35
N GLN A 22 -1.22 -14.28 -3.78
CA GLN A 22 -0.88 -13.12 -2.96
C GLN A 22 -1.70 -13.18 -1.67
N GLU A 23 -2.96 -13.61 -1.73
CA GLU A 23 -3.89 -13.76 -0.60
C GLU A 23 -3.48 -14.87 0.37
N GLU A 24 -2.96 -16.01 -0.11
CA GLU A 24 -2.40 -17.08 0.73
C GLU A 24 -1.07 -16.64 1.35
N LEU A 25 -0.24 -15.89 0.62
CA LEU A 25 0.99 -15.32 1.15
C LEU A 25 0.66 -14.24 2.20
N TYR A 26 -0.26 -13.33 1.89
CA TYR A 26 -0.81 -12.29 2.77
C TYR A 26 -1.43 -12.92 4.02
N ALA A 27 -2.26 -13.96 3.89
CA ALA A 27 -2.85 -14.65 5.05
C ALA A 27 -1.83 -15.45 5.87
N LYS A 28 -0.71 -15.88 5.27
CA LYS A 28 0.37 -16.58 5.97
C LYS A 28 1.39 -15.65 6.64
N ILE A 29 1.48 -14.38 6.20
CA ILE A 29 2.44 -13.40 6.74
C ILE A 29 1.77 -12.26 7.53
N ALA A 30 0.49 -11.96 7.26
CA ALA A 30 -0.36 -11.11 8.09
C ALA A 30 -0.80 -11.94 9.30
N VAL A 31 -0.19 -11.64 10.44
CA VAL A 31 -0.49 -12.28 11.71
C VAL A 31 -1.57 -11.50 12.47
N PRO A 32 -2.42 -12.19 13.26
CA PRO A 32 -3.30 -11.53 14.23
C PRO A 32 -2.49 -10.66 15.21
N PRO A 33 -3.11 -9.63 15.82
CA PRO A 33 -2.46 -8.83 16.86
C PRO A 33 -1.84 -9.73 17.95
N GLY A 34 -0.54 -9.56 18.21
CA GLY A 34 0.18 -10.29 19.25
C GLY A 34 0.95 -11.55 18.83
N GLU A 35 0.90 -11.96 17.55
CA GLU A 35 1.69 -13.10 17.05
C GLU A 35 2.90 -12.69 16.19
N GLY A 36 3.97 -13.50 16.20
CA GLY A 36 5.21 -13.22 15.47
C GLY A 36 5.14 -13.64 14.00
N GLY A 37 4.84 -12.70 13.09
CA GLY A 37 4.83 -12.88 11.64
C GLY A 37 5.52 -11.72 10.88
N LEU A 38 5.76 -11.93 9.58
CA LEU A 38 6.35 -10.91 8.69
C LEU A 38 5.27 -9.93 8.25
N SER A 39 5.11 -8.86 9.01
CA SER A 39 4.28 -7.72 8.61
C SER A 39 4.73 -7.17 7.25
N LEU A 40 3.78 -7.09 6.34
CA LEU A 40 3.75 -5.99 5.36
C LEU A 40 3.33 -4.72 6.09
N ILE A 41 3.32 -3.56 5.44
CA ILE A 41 2.98 -2.29 6.10
C ILE A 41 1.45 -2.22 6.30
N GLY A 42 0.93 -3.11 7.14
CA GLY A 42 -0.38 -3.06 7.74
C GLY A 42 -0.24 -2.39 9.10
N THR A 43 -0.38 -1.07 9.14
CA THR A 43 -0.51 -0.36 10.40
C THR A 43 -1.97 -0.46 10.82
N TYR A 44 -2.25 -1.28 11.82
CA TYR A 44 -3.58 -1.37 12.41
C TYR A 44 -3.78 -0.26 13.45
N PHE A 45 -5.03 0.00 13.81
CA PHE A 45 -5.34 0.79 15.00
C PHE A 45 -4.59 0.22 16.22
N PRO A 46 -3.96 1.05 17.05
CA PRO A 46 -3.95 2.52 17.01
C PRO A 46 -2.76 3.15 16.26
N GLY A 47 -1.88 2.35 15.64
CA GLY A 47 -0.66 2.84 15.00
C GLY A 47 -0.85 3.85 13.85
N LEU A 48 -2.06 3.92 13.27
CA LEU A 48 -2.42 4.95 12.27
C LEU A 48 -2.43 6.37 12.84
N ALA A 49 -2.66 6.51 14.15
CA ALA A 49 -2.63 7.78 14.85
C ALA A 49 -1.22 8.13 15.39
N ALA A 50 -0.20 7.32 15.11
CA ALA A 50 1.16 7.60 15.55
C ALA A 50 1.78 8.75 14.76
N LEU A 51 2.47 9.63 15.47
CA LEU A 51 3.24 10.74 14.89
C LEU A 51 4.66 10.30 14.58
N THR A 52 5.20 10.78 13.47
CA THR A 52 6.63 10.61 13.15
C THR A 52 7.43 11.77 13.74
N GLY A 53 8.36 11.46 14.64
CA GLY A 53 9.27 12.43 15.24
C GLY A 53 10.75 12.09 15.04
N PRO A 54 11.67 12.95 15.53
CA PRO A 54 13.13 12.76 15.36
C PRO A 54 13.66 11.45 15.96
N ARG A 55 12.95 10.88 16.95
CA ARG A 55 13.32 9.65 17.66
C ARG A 55 12.54 8.42 17.19
N GLY A 56 11.79 8.53 16.10
CA GLY A 56 10.93 7.47 15.57
C GLY A 56 9.44 7.81 15.70
N LYS A 57 8.59 6.80 15.51
CA LYS A 57 7.14 6.98 15.61
C LYS A 57 6.66 6.81 17.03
N THR A 58 5.75 7.67 17.46
CA THR A 58 5.14 7.63 18.79
C THR A 58 3.64 7.77 18.69
N TYR A 59 2.92 6.94 19.44
CA TYR A 59 1.48 7.02 19.65
C TYR A 59 1.22 7.52 21.06
N LYS A 60 0.24 8.42 21.24
CA LYS A 60 -0.22 8.81 22.56
C LYS A 60 -1.67 8.35 22.72
N SER A 61 -1.96 7.59 23.78
CA SER A 61 -3.33 7.19 24.10
C SER A 61 -4.16 8.45 24.40
N PRO A 62 -5.22 8.75 23.63
CA PRO A 62 -5.95 10.00 23.79
C PRO A 62 -6.99 9.91 24.92
N LYS A 63 -7.16 11.00 25.67
CA LYS A 63 -8.31 11.24 26.53
C LYS A 63 -9.53 11.62 25.69
N GLU A 64 -10.74 11.49 26.25
CA GLU A 64 -11.99 11.77 25.50
C GLU A 64 -12.05 13.19 24.93
N THR A 65 -11.51 14.19 25.64
CA THR A 65 -11.41 15.57 25.14
C THR A 65 -10.41 15.70 23.99
N GLU A 66 -9.29 14.99 24.05
CA GLU A 66 -8.24 15.00 23.02
C GLU A 66 -8.71 14.30 21.72
N LEU A 67 -9.63 13.34 21.82
CA LEU A 67 -10.23 12.68 20.64
C LEU A 67 -10.99 13.64 19.74
N ARG A 68 -11.71 14.61 20.31
CA ARG A 68 -12.46 15.60 19.52
C ARG A 68 -11.53 16.55 18.78
N GLU A 69 -10.45 16.96 19.43
CA GLU A 69 -9.41 17.80 18.83
C GLU A 69 -8.70 17.05 17.70
N TRP A 70 -8.28 15.81 17.97
CA TRP A 70 -7.67 14.95 16.95
C TRP A 70 -8.60 14.72 15.75
N ALA A 71 -9.89 14.47 15.97
CA ALA A 71 -10.85 14.31 14.88
C ALA A 71 -10.99 15.58 14.06
N ALA A 72 -10.98 16.77 14.69
CA ALA A 72 -11.03 18.05 13.98
C ALA A 72 -9.76 18.34 13.17
N GLU A 73 -8.60 17.85 13.60
CA GLU A 73 -7.33 17.99 12.87
C GLU A 73 -7.14 16.95 11.75
N THR A 74 -7.80 15.79 11.85
CA THR A 74 -7.62 14.66 10.94
C THR A 74 -8.79 14.42 10.00
N PHE A 75 -9.91 15.11 10.18
CA PHE A 75 -11.05 15.06 9.28
C PHE A 75 -11.42 16.45 8.77
N GLU A 76 -11.29 16.65 7.46
CA GLU A 76 -11.60 17.92 6.81
C GLU A 76 -12.73 17.79 5.80
N MET A 77 -13.77 18.61 5.94
CA MET A 77 -14.77 18.75 4.88
C MET A 77 -14.38 19.87 3.92
N ARG A 78 -14.34 19.57 2.62
CA ARG A 78 -14.02 20.54 1.55
C ARG A 78 -15.10 20.56 0.48
N ARG A 79 -15.26 21.72 -0.17
CA ARG A 79 -16.28 21.95 -1.21
C ARG A 79 -15.72 22.58 -2.48
N ASP A 80 -14.47 23.03 -2.41
CA ASP A 80 -13.83 23.88 -3.42
C ASP A 80 -13.02 23.09 -4.46
N LYS A 81 -12.72 21.82 -4.20
CA LYS A 81 -11.83 20.98 -5.01
C LYS A 81 -12.28 19.52 -5.05
N ASN A 82 -12.05 18.85 -6.17
CA ASN A 82 -12.05 17.39 -6.26
C ASN A 82 -10.70 16.79 -5.82
N GLY A 83 -10.59 15.46 -5.78
CA GLY A 83 -9.41 14.75 -5.29
C GLY A 83 -8.17 15.01 -6.13
N ALA A 84 -8.28 15.11 -7.45
CA ALA A 84 -7.15 15.41 -8.33
C ALA A 84 -6.66 16.86 -8.16
N GLU A 85 -7.58 17.81 -7.97
CA GLU A 85 -7.27 19.21 -7.67
C GLU A 85 -6.62 19.35 -6.30
N LEU A 86 -7.16 18.67 -5.28
CA LEU A 86 -6.57 18.63 -3.95
C LEU A 86 -5.16 18.03 -3.99
N PHE A 87 -4.97 16.92 -4.72
CA PHE A 87 -3.67 16.24 -4.85
C PHE A 87 -2.55 17.17 -5.34
N ARG A 88 -2.85 18.06 -6.30
CA ARG A 88 -1.86 19.01 -6.86
C ARG A 88 -1.35 20.02 -5.84
N ASP A 89 -2.19 20.39 -4.88
CA ASP A 89 -1.91 21.45 -3.91
C ASP A 89 -1.64 20.89 -2.50
N LEU A 90 -1.37 19.59 -2.37
CA LEU A 90 -1.19 18.93 -1.07
C LEU A 90 -0.01 19.53 -0.31
N THR A 91 -0.28 19.97 0.92
CA THR A 91 0.76 20.31 1.89
C THR A 91 0.87 19.20 2.91
N LYS A 92 2.09 18.81 3.27
CA LYS A 92 2.34 17.76 4.27
C LYS A 92 1.61 18.09 5.58
N THR A 93 0.84 17.13 6.09
CA THR A 93 0.16 17.15 7.39
C THR A 93 0.98 16.38 8.43
N ALA A 94 0.73 16.65 9.72
CA ALA A 94 1.36 15.91 10.82
C ALA A 94 0.77 14.50 10.97
N TYR A 95 -0.54 14.38 10.74
CA TYR A 95 -1.30 13.14 10.83
C TYR A 95 -1.74 12.65 9.45
N ILE A 96 -2.18 11.39 9.42
CA ILE A 96 -3.06 10.93 8.34
C ILE A 96 -4.35 11.76 8.40
N THR A 97 -4.72 12.36 7.28
CA THR A 97 -5.88 13.25 7.19
C THR A 97 -6.86 12.72 6.15
N LEU A 98 -8.12 12.57 6.56
CA LEU A 98 -9.23 12.21 5.69
C LEU A 98 -9.98 13.48 5.26
N HIS A 99 -10.08 13.70 3.96
CA HIS A 99 -10.86 14.78 3.39
C HIS A 99 -12.16 14.23 2.80
N TYR A 100 -13.28 14.85 3.15
CA TYR A 100 -14.57 14.61 2.49
C TYR A 100 -14.88 15.77 1.55
N LEU A 101 -14.88 15.49 0.24
CA LEU A 101 -15.07 16.48 -0.82
C LEU A 101 -16.55 16.47 -1.23
N SER A 102 -17.38 17.21 -0.50
CA SER A 102 -18.83 16.95 -0.48
C SER A 102 -19.54 17.22 -1.81
N GLU A 103 -19.10 18.22 -2.57
CA GLU A 103 -19.68 18.54 -3.89
C GLU A 103 -19.37 17.45 -4.93
N PHE A 104 -18.23 16.77 -4.77
CA PHE A 104 -17.78 15.71 -5.66
C PHE A 104 -18.12 14.30 -5.15
N ARG A 105 -18.59 14.19 -3.90
CA ARG A 105 -18.89 12.94 -3.19
C ARG A 105 -17.67 12.01 -3.10
N GLU A 106 -16.48 12.60 -2.92
CA GLU A 106 -15.23 11.86 -2.83
C GLU A 106 -14.72 11.81 -1.40
N LEU A 107 -14.09 10.69 -1.05
CA LEU A 107 -13.26 10.56 0.16
C LEU A 107 -11.80 10.47 -0.28
N PHE A 108 -10.98 11.37 0.25
CA PHE A 108 -9.56 11.47 -0.10
C PHE A 108 -8.70 11.30 1.15
N LEU A 109 -7.82 10.31 1.17
CA LEU A 109 -6.93 10.06 2.30
C LEU A 109 -5.51 10.56 2.00
N GLN A 110 -5.09 11.60 2.71
CA GLN A 110 -3.72 12.11 2.69
C GLN A 110 -2.87 11.41 3.77
N ARG A 111 -1.72 10.87 3.37
CA ARG A 111 -0.80 10.19 4.29
C ARG A 111 0.61 10.08 3.72
N GLU A 112 1.61 9.87 4.57
CA GLU A 112 2.97 9.53 4.13
C GLU A 112 3.11 8.02 3.82
N HIS A 113 3.95 7.68 2.84
CA HIS A 113 4.09 6.31 2.30
C HIS A 113 4.41 5.27 3.38
N HIS A 114 5.20 5.64 4.39
CA HIS A 114 5.62 4.71 5.45
C HIS A 114 4.53 4.34 6.45
N HIS A 115 3.33 4.95 6.40
CA HIS A 115 2.21 4.57 7.30
C HIS A 115 1.40 3.37 6.81
N LEU A 116 1.19 3.21 5.51
CA LEU A 116 0.38 2.14 4.91
C LEU A 116 1.02 1.70 3.59
N ASP A 117 0.96 0.43 3.21
CA ASP A 117 1.23 0.09 1.81
C ASP A 117 -0.06 0.13 0.98
N GLY A 118 0.06 -0.16 -0.31
CA GLY A 118 -1.07 -0.22 -1.23
C GLY A 118 -2.16 -1.22 -0.82
N ARG A 119 -1.85 -2.27 -0.05
CA ARG A 119 -2.86 -3.20 0.49
C ARG A 119 -3.45 -2.69 1.80
N GLY A 120 -2.59 -2.15 2.67
CA GLY A 120 -3.00 -1.57 3.93
C GLY A 120 -4.07 -0.48 3.73
N ILE A 121 -3.92 0.37 2.72
CA ILE A 121 -4.92 1.39 2.40
C ILE A 121 -6.24 0.81 1.88
N MET A 122 -6.22 -0.31 1.14
CA MET A 122 -7.47 -0.96 0.70
C MET A 122 -8.23 -1.55 1.88
N HIS A 123 -7.53 -2.22 2.80
CA HIS A 123 -8.14 -2.74 4.04
C HIS A 123 -8.65 -1.63 4.95
N LEU A 124 -7.96 -0.49 4.99
CA LEU A 124 -8.43 0.70 5.70
C LEU A 124 -9.75 1.18 5.11
N TRP A 125 -9.85 1.36 3.78
CA TRP A 125 -11.09 1.81 3.15
C TRP A 125 -12.25 0.85 3.43
N ASP A 126 -12.02 -0.45 3.35
CA ASP A 126 -13.06 -1.44 3.67
C ASP A 126 -13.56 -1.34 5.11
N SER A 127 -12.62 -1.24 6.04
CA SER A 127 -12.91 -1.14 7.47
C SER A 127 -13.60 0.18 7.81
N PHE A 128 -13.12 1.27 7.22
CA PHE A 128 -13.69 2.61 7.38
C PHE A 128 -15.12 2.67 6.86
N SER A 129 -15.37 2.24 5.62
CA SER A 129 -16.70 2.24 5.04
C SER A 129 -17.67 1.40 5.87
N ARG A 130 -17.24 0.23 6.38
CA ARG A 130 -18.04 -0.57 7.32
C ARG A 130 -18.35 0.17 8.61
N ALA A 131 -17.36 0.83 9.22
CA ALA A 131 -17.53 1.57 10.46
C ALA A 131 -18.45 2.79 10.30
N VAL A 132 -18.48 3.43 9.11
CA VAL A 132 -19.41 4.52 8.81
C VAL A 132 -20.85 4.01 8.73
N ILE A 133 -21.08 2.85 8.09
CA ILE A 133 -22.41 2.26 7.93
C ILE A 133 -22.93 1.62 9.21
N GLU A 134 -22.06 0.94 9.95
CA GLU A 134 -22.38 0.27 11.21
C GLU A 134 -21.39 0.74 12.30
N PRO A 135 -21.58 1.95 12.86
CA PRO A 135 -20.70 2.48 13.88
C PRO A 135 -20.71 1.58 15.11
N LYS A 136 -19.51 1.20 15.55
CA LYS A 136 -19.29 0.46 16.79
C LYS A 136 -18.67 1.40 17.82
N GLY A 137 -19.15 1.32 19.06
CA GLY A 137 -18.50 1.99 20.17
C GLY A 137 -17.08 1.44 20.34
N VAL A 138 -16.11 2.34 20.54
CA VAL A 138 -14.72 1.99 20.83
C VAL A 138 -14.41 2.45 22.24
N VAL A 139 -13.76 1.59 23.02
CA VAL A 139 -13.24 1.91 24.35
C VAL A 139 -11.74 2.14 24.22
N PHE A 140 -11.28 3.29 24.68
CA PHE A 140 -9.87 3.66 24.70
C PHE A 140 -9.24 3.35 26.07
N GLY A 141 -7.93 3.14 26.12
CA GLY A 141 -7.12 2.70 27.27
C GLY A 141 -6.42 1.35 27.06
N ASP A 142 -7.07 0.39 26.39
CA ASP A 142 -6.53 -0.96 26.15
C ASP A 142 -5.96 -1.15 24.74
N GLU A 143 -6.17 -0.21 23.82
CA GLU A 143 -5.72 -0.28 22.43
C GLU A 143 -4.21 -0.33 22.28
N ILE A 144 -3.46 0.16 23.28
CA ILE A 144 -2.00 0.12 23.30
C ILE A 144 -1.47 -1.32 23.18
N GLN A 145 -2.26 -2.32 23.61
CA GLN A 145 -1.93 -3.73 23.47
C GLN A 145 -1.92 -4.21 22.00
N GLN A 146 -2.54 -3.44 21.11
CA GLN A 146 -2.60 -3.72 19.67
C GLN A 146 -1.47 -3.05 18.88
N LEU A 147 -0.64 -2.23 19.54
CA LEU A 147 0.52 -1.62 18.89
C LEU A 147 1.53 -2.68 18.45
N PRO A 148 2.10 -2.54 17.23
CA PRO A 148 3.15 -3.45 16.79
C PRO A 148 4.37 -3.34 17.71
N PRO A 149 5.03 -4.47 18.05
CA PRO A 149 6.21 -4.46 18.91
C PRO A 149 7.36 -3.68 18.26
N ARG A 150 8.29 -3.13 19.04
CA ARG A 150 9.47 -2.51 18.45
C ARG A 150 10.40 -3.55 17.86
N SER A 151 11.15 -3.13 16.86
CA SER A 151 12.25 -3.92 16.30
C SER A 151 13.24 -4.42 17.35
N ASP A 152 13.49 -3.63 18.41
CA ASP A 152 14.35 -4.02 19.54
C ASP A 152 13.70 -5.00 20.52
N ASP A 153 12.37 -4.91 20.70
CA ASP A 153 11.60 -5.83 21.53
C ASP A 153 11.63 -7.25 20.92
N LEU A 154 11.60 -7.34 19.59
CA LEU A 154 11.74 -8.61 18.85
C LEU A 154 13.12 -9.25 18.99
N ARG A 155 14.15 -8.47 19.35
CA ARG A 155 15.52 -8.96 19.53
C ARG A 155 15.84 -9.34 20.98
N GLY A 156 14.93 -9.07 21.92
CA GLY A 156 15.13 -9.33 23.35
C GLY A 156 16.27 -8.51 23.96
N TYR A 157 16.68 -7.41 23.32
CA TYR A 157 17.80 -6.57 23.79
C TYR A 157 17.44 -5.69 24.99
N ILE A 158 16.15 -5.51 25.27
CA ILE A 158 15.64 -4.64 26.35
C ILE A 158 14.54 -5.42 27.11
N PRO A 159 14.45 -5.32 28.46
CA PRO A 159 13.37 -5.94 29.21
C PRO A 159 11.99 -5.53 28.68
N LYS A 160 11.08 -6.51 28.56
CA LYS A 160 9.70 -6.31 28.14
C LYS A 160 8.95 -5.44 29.17
N LYS A 161 8.92 -4.12 28.97
CA LYS A 161 7.69 -3.37 29.30
C LYS A 161 6.70 -3.63 28.15
N PRO A 162 5.39 -3.81 28.42
CA PRO A 162 4.41 -3.75 27.35
C PRO A 162 4.56 -2.37 26.72
N THR A 163 4.98 -2.32 25.45
CA THR A 163 5.09 -1.11 24.61
C THR A 163 5.69 0.09 25.35
N GLY A 164 7.02 0.29 25.25
CA GLY A 164 7.76 1.27 26.05
C GLY A 164 7.16 2.68 26.14
N GLY A 165 6.35 2.90 27.16
CA GLY A 165 6.23 4.18 27.87
C GLY A 165 7.53 4.45 28.60
N GLY A 166 7.84 5.74 28.82
CA GLY A 166 9.03 6.17 29.52
C GLY A 166 9.21 5.48 30.89
N ASP A 167 10.31 5.82 31.57
CA ASP A 167 10.52 5.37 32.95
C ASP A 167 9.46 5.91 33.92
N ASP A 168 8.64 6.86 33.45
CA ASP A 168 7.51 7.47 34.14
C ASP A 168 6.19 6.70 33.87
N PRO A 169 5.52 6.14 34.89
CA PRO A 169 4.21 5.51 34.75
C PRO A 169 3.07 6.48 34.40
N GLU A 170 3.31 7.80 34.38
CA GLU A 170 2.37 8.82 33.88
C GLU A 170 2.59 9.18 32.38
N ASP A 171 3.57 8.57 31.71
CA ASP A 171 3.84 8.83 30.29
C ASP A 171 2.95 7.95 29.39
N ASP A 172 1.85 8.54 28.90
CA ASP A 172 0.91 7.93 27.96
C ASP A 172 1.46 7.83 26.51
N THR A 173 2.77 7.99 26.31
CA THR A 173 3.44 7.96 25.00
C THR A 173 4.12 6.63 24.72
N TYR A 174 3.75 5.98 23.62
CA TYR A 174 4.19 4.65 23.22
C TYR A 174 4.98 4.72 21.93
N SER A 175 6.18 4.11 21.90
CA SER A 175 6.94 3.97 20.66
C SER A 175 6.32 2.93 19.73
N VAL A 176 6.15 3.27 18.46
CA VAL A 176 5.53 2.42 17.43
C VAL A 176 6.57 2.05 16.37
N SER A 177 6.58 0.79 15.93
CA SER A 177 7.45 0.35 14.86
C SER A 177 6.65 -0.08 13.64
N ASN A 178 7.15 0.31 12.47
CA ASN A 178 6.65 -0.18 11.20
C ASN A 178 7.64 -1.19 10.67
N HIS A 179 7.15 -2.33 10.22
CA HIS A 179 7.97 -3.40 9.68
C HIS A 179 7.73 -3.49 8.18
N PRO A 180 8.39 -2.65 7.36
CA PRO A 180 8.31 -2.79 5.93
C PRO A 180 9.05 -4.06 5.50
N THR A 181 8.40 -4.89 4.69
CA THR A 181 9.05 -6.00 4.00
C THR A 181 9.07 -5.70 2.52
N ALA A 182 10.26 -5.50 1.94
CA ALA A 182 10.45 -5.49 0.49
C ALA A 182 11.27 -6.72 0.08
N LEU A 183 10.83 -7.41 -0.96
CA LEU A 183 11.48 -8.60 -1.49
C LEU A 183 12.06 -8.25 -2.86
N PRO A 184 13.35 -7.88 -2.96
CA PRO A 184 13.93 -7.47 -4.23
C PRO A 184 14.02 -8.69 -5.16
N GLY A 185 13.45 -8.54 -6.36
CA GLY A 185 13.61 -9.48 -7.46
C GLY A 185 14.11 -8.72 -8.69
N VAL A 186 15.26 -9.13 -9.23
CA VAL A 186 15.80 -8.57 -10.48
C VAL A 186 15.48 -9.51 -11.63
N ALA A 187 14.88 -8.98 -12.68
CA ALA A 187 14.57 -9.72 -13.89
C ALA A 187 15.14 -8.98 -15.10
N GLU A 188 16.26 -9.49 -15.63
CA GLU A 188 16.91 -8.92 -16.81
C GLU A 188 16.21 -9.36 -18.10
N PRO A 189 15.65 -8.42 -18.90
CA PRO A 189 15.12 -8.72 -20.21
C PRO A 189 16.27 -8.93 -21.21
N GLY A 190 16.44 -10.16 -21.71
CA GLY A 190 17.50 -10.48 -22.68
C GLY A 190 17.71 -11.98 -22.88
N GLY A 191 18.53 -12.35 -23.88
CA GLY A 191 18.99 -13.74 -24.06
C GLY A 191 17.92 -14.77 -24.49
N GLY A 192 16.91 -14.36 -25.25
CA GLY A 192 15.85 -15.26 -25.74
C GLY A 192 14.83 -15.67 -24.66
N ARG A 193 14.79 -14.96 -23.53
CA ARG A 193 13.80 -15.20 -22.47
C ARG A 193 12.45 -14.62 -22.88
N THR A 194 11.41 -15.44 -22.81
CA THR A 194 10.02 -15.02 -23.08
C THR A 194 9.41 -14.34 -21.85
N PHE A 195 8.35 -13.56 -22.08
CA PHE A 195 7.55 -12.99 -20.99
C PHE A 195 7.08 -14.07 -20.01
N ASP A 196 6.52 -15.17 -20.50
CA ASP A 196 6.01 -16.26 -19.65
C ASP A 196 7.10 -16.87 -18.76
N LYS A 197 8.33 -16.96 -19.27
CA LYS A 197 9.47 -17.47 -18.51
C LYS A 197 9.86 -16.49 -17.41
N LEU A 198 9.99 -15.19 -17.74
CA LEU A 198 10.31 -14.14 -16.76
C LEU A 198 9.23 -14.02 -15.69
N ALA A 199 7.95 -13.97 -16.09
CA ALA A 199 6.81 -13.95 -15.20
C ALA A 199 6.76 -15.21 -14.33
N GLY A 200 7.00 -16.39 -14.91
CA GLY A 200 7.07 -17.66 -14.19
C GLY A 200 8.19 -17.70 -13.15
N GLU A 201 9.36 -17.14 -13.45
CA GLU A 201 10.49 -17.06 -12.52
C GLU A 201 10.25 -16.06 -11.38
N LEU A 202 9.77 -14.85 -11.69
CA LEU A 202 9.37 -13.87 -10.68
C LEU A 202 8.26 -14.43 -9.79
N MET A 203 7.26 -15.05 -10.40
CA MET A 203 6.17 -15.71 -9.70
C MET A 203 6.70 -16.86 -8.84
N ALA A 204 7.64 -17.68 -9.32
CA ALA A 204 8.27 -18.74 -8.53
C ALA A 204 9.12 -18.17 -7.37
N PHE A 205 9.78 -17.03 -7.56
CA PHE A 205 10.50 -16.32 -6.51
C PHE A 205 9.53 -15.84 -5.42
N TYR A 206 8.48 -15.11 -5.79
CA TYR A 206 7.46 -14.67 -4.84
C TYR A 206 6.66 -15.86 -4.24
N ARG A 207 6.52 -16.99 -4.96
CA ARG A 207 5.85 -18.24 -4.54
C ARG A 207 6.62 -19.16 -3.62
N ARG A 208 7.93 -18.99 -3.51
CA ARG A 208 8.70 -19.75 -2.52
C ARG A 208 8.18 -19.50 -1.10
N GLY A 209 7.33 -18.47 -0.92
CA GLY A 209 6.95 -17.97 0.38
C GLY A 209 8.24 -17.74 1.14
N ILE A 210 8.17 -17.82 2.44
CA ILE A 210 9.36 -17.98 3.23
C ILE A 210 9.20 -19.27 3.99
N SER A 211 9.53 -20.35 3.27
CA SER A 211 9.47 -21.74 3.74
C SER A 211 10.33 -21.97 4.98
N GLU A 212 11.32 -21.11 5.20
CA GLU A 212 11.99 -20.89 6.48
C GLU A 212 11.72 -19.44 6.87
N ARG A 213 11.41 -19.15 8.14
CA ARG A 213 11.36 -17.75 8.64
C ARG A 213 12.75 -17.14 8.40
N PRO A 214 13.00 -16.28 7.38
CA PRO A 214 14.15 -15.42 7.51
C PRO A 214 13.77 -14.50 8.66
N GLY A 215 14.69 -14.21 9.56
CA GLY A 215 14.51 -12.98 10.31
C GLY A 215 14.23 -11.88 9.28
N VAL A 216 13.17 -11.08 9.45
CA VAL A 216 12.89 -9.87 8.64
C VAL A 216 14.19 -9.08 8.35
N TRP A 217 15.12 -9.15 9.31
CA TRP A 217 16.47 -8.62 9.31
C TRP A 217 17.46 -9.22 8.30
N GLY A 218 17.33 -10.50 7.94
CA GLY A 218 18.18 -11.18 6.96
C GLY A 218 18.01 -10.67 5.53
N VAL A 219 16.81 -10.16 5.21
CA VAL A 219 16.49 -9.55 3.91
C VAL A 219 16.77 -8.04 3.89
N LEU A 220 16.73 -7.38 5.05
CA LEU A 220 16.99 -5.94 5.18
C LEU A 220 18.43 -5.55 4.85
N ARG A 221 19.44 -6.32 5.26
CA ARG A 221 20.85 -5.95 5.00
C ARG A 221 21.20 -5.98 3.50
N PRO A 222 20.86 -7.04 2.73
CA PRO A 222 21.02 -7.03 1.28
C PRO A 222 20.22 -5.90 0.62
N MET A 223 18.96 -5.70 1.03
CA MET A 223 18.12 -4.61 0.52
C MET A 223 18.78 -3.24 0.74
N ILE A 224 19.22 -2.93 1.96
CA ILE A 224 19.89 -1.67 2.28
C ILE A 224 21.16 -1.53 1.44
N GLY A 225 21.94 -2.60 1.27
CA GLY A 225 23.13 -2.61 0.42
C GLY A 225 22.86 -2.23 -1.03
N GLU A 226 21.77 -2.75 -1.61
CA GLU A 226 21.36 -2.46 -3.00
C GLU A 226 20.71 -1.07 -3.16
N ILE A 227 19.95 -0.63 -2.15
CA ILE A 227 19.17 0.62 -2.22
C ILE A 227 19.99 1.84 -1.79
N THR A 228 21.03 1.67 -0.97
CA THR A 228 21.87 2.79 -0.48
C THR A 228 22.54 3.56 -1.63
N PRO A 229 23.15 2.91 -2.65
CA PRO A 229 23.71 3.64 -3.80
C PRO A 229 22.65 4.44 -4.58
N LEU A 230 21.42 3.91 -4.71
CA LEU A 230 20.31 4.60 -5.37
C LEU A 230 19.94 5.89 -4.64
N PHE A 231 19.89 5.88 -3.30
CA PHE A 231 19.63 7.10 -2.52
C PHE A 231 20.84 8.04 -2.45
N ALA A 232 22.06 7.51 -2.47
CA ALA A 232 23.30 8.29 -2.34
C ALA A 232 23.75 8.94 -3.66
N SER A 233 23.38 8.36 -4.81
CA SER A 233 23.90 8.78 -6.12
C SER A 233 23.49 10.20 -6.52
N GLY A 234 22.38 10.73 -5.98
CA GLY A 234 21.85 12.05 -6.37
C GLY A 234 21.56 12.17 -7.87
N ASP A 235 21.57 11.05 -8.60
CA ASP A 235 21.48 11.02 -10.05
C ASP A 235 20.03 11.24 -10.48
N MET A 236 19.76 12.48 -10.91
CA MET A 236 18.46 12.92 -11.41
C MET A 236 18.31 12.67 -12.92
N THR A 237 19.16 11.83 -13.53
CA THR A 237 19.05 11.52 -14.96
C THR A 237 18.24 10.26 -15.25
N ASN A 238 18.00 9.41 -14.25
CA ASN A 238 17.16 8.24 -14.44
C ASN A 238 15.70 8.65 -14.64
N THR A 239 15.18 8.39 -15.83
CA THR A 239 13.78 8.67 -16.21
C THR A 239 12.95 7.40 -16.36
N THR A 240 13.52 6.24 -15.99
CA THR A 240 12.84 4.93 -16.10
C THR A 240 11.58 4.92 -15.24
N PRO A 241 10.38 4.75 -15.82
CA PRO A 241 9.15 4.72 -15.02
C PRO A 241 9.18 3.62 -13.97
N ALA A 242 8.84 3.97 -12.73
CA ALA A 242 8.63 3.00 -11.66
C ALA A 242 7.17 2.56 -11.69
N VAL A 243 6.88 1.26 -11.69
CA VAL A 243 5.50 0.75 -11.69
C VAL A 243 5.26 -0.14 -10.48
N SER A 244 4.27 0.23 -9.68
CA SER A 244 3.75 -0.56 -8.58
C SER A 244 2.44 -1.23 -8.98
N SER A 245 2.40 -2.56 -8.94
CA SER A 245 1.16 -3.30 -9.15
C SER A 245 0.42 -3.46 -7.82
N LEU A 246 -0.79 -2.93 -7.77
CA LEU A 246 -1.72 -3.08 -6.65
C LEU A 246 -2.63 -4.31 -6.83
N GLY A 247 -2.58 -4.94 -8.01
CA GLY A 247 -3.35 -6.15 -8.33
C GLY A 247 -4.85 -5.87 -8.50
N ASN A 248 -5.67 -6.89 -8.22
CA ASN A 248 -7.13 -6.75 -8.25
C ASN A 248 -7.63 -6.12 -6.95
N VAL A 249 -8.38 -5.03 -7.06
CA VAL A 249 -8.91 -4.25 -5.94
C VAL A 249 -10.29 -4.75 -5.50
N ASP A 250 -11.05 -5.39 -6.41
CA ASP A 250 -12.42 -5.88 -6.15
C ASP A 250 -12.56 -6.75 -4.88
N PRO A 251 -11.60 -7.62 -4.51
CA PRO A 251 -11.71 -8.42 -3.28
C PRO A 251 -11.51 -7.61 -1.98
N TYR A 252 -10.95 -6.41 -2.08
CA TYR A 252 -10.48 -5.63 -0.93
C TYR A 252 -11.36 -4.44 -0.63
N ILE A 253 -11.89 -3.78 -1.66
CA ILE A 253 -12.85 -2.69 -1.52
C ILE A 253 -14.16 -3.16 -2.13
N ARG A 254 -15.24 -3.15 -1.35
CA ARG A 254 -16.55 -3.56 -1.87
C ARG A 254 -17.11 -2.49 -2.80
N GLN A 255 -17.79 -2.95 -3.84
CA GLN A 255 -18.54 -2.04 -4.73
C GLN A 255 -19.73 -1.41 -4.01
N GLN A 256 -20.29 -2.08 -3.00
CA GLN A 256 -21.43 -1.60 -2.21
C GLN A 256 -21.21 -1.83 -0.71
N TYR A 257 -21.57 -0.83 0.10
CA TYR A 257 -21.60 -0.90 1.57
C TYR A 257 -23.00 -0.53 2.08
N GLY A 258 -23.67 -1.46 2.75
CA GLY A 258 -25.07 -1.26 3.14
C GLY A 258 -26.01 -1.12 1.93
N ALA A 259 -27.15 -0.48 2.12
CA ALA A 259 -28.13 -0.28 1.05
C ALA A 259 -27.81 0.96 0.18
N ASP A 260 -27.22 2.00 0.77
CA ASP A 260 -27.23 3.35 0.20
C ASP A 260 -25.87 3.84 -0.32
N TRP A 261 -24.78 3.06 -0.13
CA TRP A 261 -23.43 3.50 -0.51
C TRP A 261 -22.83 2.60 -1.58
N GLU A 262 -22.48 3.20 -2.71
CA GLU A 262 -21.78 2.57 -3.82
C GLU A 262 -20.43 3.25 -4.03
N VAL A 263 -19.38 2.46 -4.23
CA VAL A 263 -18.06 2.94 -4.65
C VAL A 263 -18.01 2.94 -6.16
N ASP A 264 -18.06 4.13 -6.77
CA ASP A 264 -18.02 4.29 -8.22
C ASP A 264 -16.62 3.99 -8.78
N ASP A 265 -15.59 4.61 -8.20
CA ASP A 265 -14.21 4.47 -8.65
C ASP A 265 -13.20 4.52 -7.50
N VAL A 266 -11.98 4.03 -7.76
CA VAL A 266 -10.86 4.05 -6.81
C VAL A 266 -9.62 4.55 -7.53
N SER A 267 -8.97 5.55 -6.94
CA SER A 267 -7.72 6.14 -7.46
C SER A 267 -6.61 6.08 -6.44
N PHE A 268 -5.38 5.89 -6.91
CA PHE A 268 -4.17 5.87 -6.11
C PHE A 268 -3.14 6.83 -6.70
N GLY A 269 -2.36 7.48 -5.83
CA GLY A 269 -1.27 8.36 -6.23
C GLY A 269 -0.20 8.44 -5.15
N ASP A 270 1.02 8.79 -5.57
CA ASP A 270 2.15 9.09 -4.70
C ASP A 270 2.84 10.37 -5.18
N THR A 271 3.52 11.09 -4.28
CA THR A 271 4.15 12.35 -4.62
C THR A 271 5.43 12.09 -5.41
N ALA A 272 5.39 12.33 -6.72
CA ALA A 272 6.55 12.21 -7.59
C ALA A 272 7.48 13.41 -7.42
N THR A 273 8.59 13.21 -6.71
CA THR A 273 9.64 14.24 -6.54
C THR A 273 10.79 14.09 -7.54
N ARG A 274 10.94 12.90 -8.10
CA ARG A 274 12.05 12.48 -8.96
C ARG A 274 11.69 12.60 -10.45
N PRO A 275 12.67 12.48 -11.37
CA PRO A 275 12.46 12.62 -12.81
C PRO A 275 11.89 11.36 -13.48
N TRP A 276 11.58 10.31 -12.74
CA TRP A 276 10.82 9.17 -13.26
C TRP A 276 9.34 9.31 -12.91
N PRO A 277 8.42 8.96 -13.84
CA PRO A 277 7.01 8.78 -13.49
C PRO A 277 6.83 7.62 -12.51
N GLU A 278 5.96 7.79 -11.52
CA GLU A 278 5.56 6.76 -10.57
C GLU A 278 4.17 6.25 -10.94
N GLY A 279 4.13 5.05 -11.51
CA GLY A 279 2.92 4.37 -11.96
C GLY A 279 2.33 3.45 -10.90
N ALA A 280 1.00 3.49 -10.76
CA ALA A 280 0.20 2.49 -10.06
C ALA A 280 -0.68 1.74 -11.08
N LEU A 281 -0.61 0.41 -11.06
CA LEU A 281 -1.39 -0.47 -11.93
C LEU A 281 -2.34 -1.32 -11.08
N TRP A 282 -3.64 -1.29 -11.38
CA TRP A 282 -4.64 -2.09 -10.67
C TRP A 282 -5.81 -2.51 -11.56
N ALA A 283 -6.58 -3.50 -11.11
CA ALA A 283 -7.86 -3.83 -11.70
C ALA A 283 -9.01 -3.44 -10.76
N TRP A 284 -10.04 -2.82 -11.31
CA TRP A 284 -11.28 -2.47 -10.62
C TRP A 284 -12.47 -2.57 -11.57
N ARG A 285 -13.53 -3.29 -11.19
CA ARG A 285 -14.75 -3.46 -12.01
C ARG A 285 -14.43 -3.92 -13.43
N ASP A 286 -13.61 -4.97 -13.53
CA ASP A 286 -13.12 -5.55 -14.80
C ASP A 286 -12.31 -4.61 -15.70
N ARG A 287 -11.90 -3.44 -15.19
CA ARG A 287 -11.03 -2.49 -15.91
C ARG A 287 -9.62 -2.54 -15.34
N LEU A 288 -8.63 -2.70 -16.21
CA LEU A 288 -7.23 -2.47 -15.86
C LEU A 288 -6.94 -0.97 -15.97
N VAL A 289 -6.45 -0.39 -14.88
CA VAL A 289 -6.14 1.04 -14.76
C VAL A 289 -4.64 1.20 -14.52
N LEU A 290 -4.01 2.04 -15.35
CA LEU A 290 -2.68 2.57 -15.11
C LEU A 290 -2.83 4.07 -14.82
N CYS A 291 -2.49 4.47 -13.60
CA CYS A 291 -2.31 5.86 -13.22
C CYS A 291 -0.83 6.14 -13.02
N SER A 292 -0.37 7.34 -13.28
CA SER A 292 1.00 7.77 -12.97
C SER A 292 1.02 9.18 -12.41
N CYS A 293 1.76 9.33 -11.33
CA CYS A 293 2.13 10.61 -10.77
C CYS A 293 3.49 11.01 -11.35
N TYR A 294 3.65 12.29 -11.68
CA TYR A 294 4.85 12.79 -12.32
C TYR A 294 5.17 14.21 -11.85
N ASN A 295 6.45 14.55 -11.86
CA ASN A 295 6.91 15.89 -11.55
C ASN A 295 6.76 16.78 -12.80
N SER A 296 5.92 17.81 -12.72
CA SER A 296 5.64 18.74 -13.82
C SER A 296 6.84 19.59 -14.25
N GLY A 297 7.92 19.60 -13.46
CA GLY A 297 9.21 20.18 -13.88
C GLY A 297 9.94 19.36 -14.95
N PHE A 298 9.57 18.08 -15.13
CA PHE A 298 10.20 17.18 -16.10
C PHE A 298 9.26 16.76 -17.25
N TYR A 299 7.95 16.70 -16.99
CA TYR A 299 6.97 16.23 -17.98
C TYR A 299 5.76 17.15 -18.09
N THR A 300 5.26 17.31 -19.30
CA THR A 300 3.95 17.93 -19.55
C THR A 300 2.84 16.87 -19.53
N PRO A 301 1.56 17.25 -19.32
CA PRO A 301 0.45 16.32 -19.47
C PRO A 301 0.43 15.61 -20.84
N ARG A 302 0.91 16.27 -21.90
CA ARG A 302 1.00 15.70 -23.24
C ARG A 302 2.02 14.58 -23.31
N ASP A 303 3.18 14.73 -22.66
CA ASP A 303 4.24 13.71 -22.66
C ASP A 303 3.75 12.44 -21.97
N VAL A 304 3.07 12.60 -20.82
CA VAL A 304 2.52 11.49 -20.04
C VAL A 304 1.35 10.81 -20.77
N GLN A 305 0.51 11.59 -21.45
CA GLN A 305 -0.54 11.04 -22.30
C GLN A 305 0.02 10.20 -23.45
N ALA A 306 1.06 10.69 -24.14
CA ALA A 306 1.73 9.93 -25.20
C ALA A 306 2.37 8.63 -24.67
N PHE A 307 2.91 8.65 -23.45
CA PHE A 307 3.37 7.45 -22.75
C PHE A 307 2.23 6.44 -22.54
N TYR A 308 1.08 6.87 -22.01
CA TYR A 308 -0.08 5.98 -21.82
C TYR A 308 -0.59 5.38 -23.12
N GLU A 309 -0.70 6.18 -24.18
CA GLU A 309 -1.11 5.70 -25.50
C GLU A 309 -0.17 4.62 -26.01
N LYS A 310 1.15 4.81 -25.83
CA LYS A 310 2.13 3.82 -26.24
C LYS A 310 2.05 2.54 -25.41
N VAL A 311 1.85 2.65 -24.10
CA VAL A 311 1.66 1.50 -23.21
C VAL A 311 0.39 0.73 -23.60
N ALA A 312 -0.74 1.42 -23.74
CA ALA A 312 -2.01 0.83 -24.13
C ALA A 312 -1.91 0.13 -25.49
N GLN A 313 -1.36 0.80 -26.51
CA GLN A 313 -1.13 0.22 -27.83
C GLN A 313 -0.31 -1.09 -27.71
N THR A 314 0.82 -1.03 -27.00
CA THR A 314 1.70 -2.20 -26.84
C THR A 314 0.98 -3.34 -26.12
N MET A 315 0.21 -3.06 -25.07
CA MET A 315 -0.55 -4.07 -24.35
C MET A 315 -1.62 -4.71 -25.24
N MET A 316 -2.38 -3.91 -25.98
CA MET A 316 -3.42 -4.40 -26.88
C MET A 316 -2.82 -5.30 -27.97
N GLU A 317 -1.75 -4.86 -28.62
CA GLU A 317 -1.03 -5.64 -29.64
C GLU A 317 -0.49 -6.96 -29.08
N ARG A 318 0.16 -6.94 -27.92
CA ARG A 318 0.81 -8.12 -27.34
C ARG A 318 -0.17 -9.11 -26.71
N LEU A 319 -1.30 -8.62 -26.20
CA LEU A 319 -2.37 -9.45 -25.66
C LEU A 319 -3.35 -9.92 -26.76
N GLY A 320 -3.19 -9.47 -28.00
CA GLY A 320 -4.09 -9.80 -29.12
C GLY A 320 -5.49 -9.22 -28.95
N LEU A 321 -5.63 -8.15 -28.17
CA LEU A 321 -6.88 -7.44 -27.94
C LEU A 321 -7.11 -6.45 -29.09
N ARG A 322 -8.33 -6.43 -29.64
CA ARG A 322 -8.73 -5.42 -30.62
C ARG A 322 -9.48 -4.31 -29.89
N GLU A 323 -9.28 -3.06 -30.27
CA GLU A 323 -10.13 -1.96 -29.81
C GLU A 323 -11.59 -2.32 -30.13
N GLN A 324 -12.42 -2.41 -29.08
CA GLN A 324 -13.85 -2.27 -29.27
C GLN A 324 -14.12 -0.77 -29.43
N ALA A 325 -14.84 -0.39 -30.49
CA ALA A 325 -15.33 0.97 -30.64
C ALA A 325 -16.10 1.34 -29.36
N ARG A 326 -15.72 2.46 -28.71
CA ARG A 326 -16.49 2.99 -27.59
C ARG A 326 -17.92 3.26 -28.07
N PRO A 327 -18.96 2.85 -27.32
CA PRO A 327 -20.34 3.20 -27.64
C PRO A 327 -20.57 4.72 -27.63
#